data_AF-A0A4W5KK02-F1
#
_entry.id   AF-A0A4W5KK02-F1
#
_cell.length_a   1.000
_cell.length_b   1.000
_cell.length_c   1.000
_cell.angle_alpha   90.00
_cell.angle_beta   90.00
_cell.angle_gamma   90.00
#
_symmetry.space_group_name_H-M   'P 1'
#
loop_
_entity.id
_entity.type
_entity.pdbx_description
1 polymer ?
#
loop_
_entity_poly.entity_id
_entity_poly.type
_entity_poly.pdbx_seq_one_letter_code
_entity_poly.pdbx_strand_id
1 'polypeptide(L)'
;MVAEDYVMSDAGCFSSQSDASQWTVIMGRLKQSGSNPNEVTLKVINITMSNLTANNVAILRLASQPTLSDYIQPICVDQGSSTFSIGTQCWVAGWGRDQGGGESVCNTGTD
;
A
#
# COMPACT_ATOMS: atom_id res chain seq x y z
N MET A 1 -0.99 -4.92 0.02
CA MET A 1 -0.31 -5.71 -1.03
C MET A 1 -1.29 -5.88 -2.19
N VAL A 2 -0.85 -5.80 -3.44
CA VAL A 2 -1.72 -5.90 -4.64
C VAL A 2 -1.50 -7.18 -5.45
N ALA A 3 -0.37 -7.86 -5.23
CA ALA A 3 -0.10 -9.25 -5.62
C ALA A 3 1.00 -9.80 -4.68
N GLU A 4 1.22 -11.12 -4.63
CA GLU A 4 2.08 -11.76 -3.61
C GLU A 4 3.47 -11.12 -3.44
N ASP A 5 4.11 -10.65 -4.50
CA ASP A 5 5.41 -9.97 -4.47
C ASP A 5 5.35 -8.49 -4.87
N TYR A 6 4.16 -7.89 -4.89
CA TYR A 6 3.94 -6.49 -5.30
C TYR A 6 3.14 -5.67 -4.28
N VAL A 7 3.71 -4.54 -3.87
CA VAL A 7 3.06 -3.55 -2.99
C VAL A 7 2.87 -2.26 -3.75
N MET A 8 1.67 -1.69 -3.67
CA MET A 8 1.35 -0.36 -4.19
C MET A 8 1.47 0.68 -3.08
N SER A 9 2.03 1.84 -3.39
CA SER A 9 2.22 2.96 -2.47
C SER A 9 2.18 4.29 -3.23
N ASP A 10 2.30 5.40 -2.51
CA ASP A 10 2.46 6.74 -3.08
C ASP A 10 3.88 6.95 -3.65
N ALA A 11 4.03 7.52 -4.84
CA ALA A 11 5.33 7.76 -5.45
C ALA A 11 6.14 8.87 -4.75
N GLY A 12 5.46 9.83 -4.11
CA GLY A 12 6.07 10.90 -3.34
C GLY A 12 6.95 10.37 -2.19
N CYS A 13 6.63 9.21 -1.63
CA CYS A 13 7.42 8.54 -0.60
C CYS A 13 8.86 8.19 -1.05
N PHE A 14 9.06 7.98 -2.35
CA PHE A 14 10.34 7.50 -2.92
C PHE A 14 11.07 8.56 -3.75
N SER A 15 10.48 9.75 -3.91
CA SER A 15 11.02 10.84 -4.74
C SER A 15 12.41 11.32 -4.33
N SER A 16 12.69 11.36 -3.02
CA SER A 16 13.99 11.79 -2.47
C SER A 16 14.99 10.64 -2.28
N GLN A 17 14.51 9.40 -2.27
CA GLN A 17 15.31 8.19 -2.09
C GLN A 17 14.71 7.04 -2.89
N SER A 18 15.19 6.86 -4.12
CA SER A 18 14.68 5.87 -5.06
C SER A 18 15.49 4.57 -5.10
N ASP A 19 16.58 4.45 -4.33
CA ASP A 19 17.33 3.21 -4.23
C ASP A 19 16.52 2.17 -3.45
N ALA A 20 16.02 1.16 -4.16
CA ALA A 20 15.23 0.06 -3.61
C ALA A 20 15.91 -0.63 -2.41
N SER A 21 17.25 -0.70 -2.39
CA SER A 21 18.00 -1.35 -1.32
C SER A 21 17.84 -0.68 0.05
N GLN A 22 17.42 0.59 0.07
CA GLN A 22 17.17 1.37 1.29
C GLN A 22 15.79 1.09 1.91
N TRP A 23 14.93 0.34 1.23
CA TRP A 23 13.54 0.14 1.62
C TRP A 23 13.24 -1.30 2.01
N THR A 24 12.41 -1.45 3.04
CA THR A 24 11.80 -2.70 3.45
C THR A 24 10.29 -2.54 3.55
N VAL A 25 9.57 -3.62 3.30
CA VAL A 25 8.14 -3.71 3.57
C VAL A 25 7.96 -4.62 4.77
N ILE A 26 7.19 -4.14 5.74
CA ILE A 26 6.82 -4.91 6.93
C ILE A 26 5.32 -5.23 6.85
N MET A 27 4.98 -6.51 6.96
CA MET A 27 3.62 -7.03 6.80
C MET A 27 3.16 -7.80 8.04
N GLY A 28 1.85 -8.07 8.13
CA GLY A 28 1.24 -8.84 9.23
C GLY A 28 1.08 -8.05 10.54
N ARG A 29 1.35 -6.73 10.53
CA ARG A 29 1.26 -5.89 11.72
C ARG A 29 -0.13 -5.31 11.92
N LEU A 30 -0.64 -5.41 13.16
CA LEU A 30 -1.81 -4.65 13.62
C LEU A 30 -1.40 -3.32 14.29
N LYS A 31 -0.33 -3.34 15.08
CA LYS A 31 0.19 -2.16 15.80
C LYS A 31 1.53 -1.72 15.20
N GLN A 32 1.77 -0.42 15.16
CA GLN A 32 3.01 0.16 14.65
C GLN A 32 4.22 -0.11 15.57
N SER A 33 3.98 -0.31 16.86
CA SER A 33 5.00 -0.59 17.87
C SER A 33 4.68 -1.86 18.65
N GLY A 34 5.72 -2.45 19.24
CA GLY A 34 5.63 -3.71 19.96
C GLY A 34 5.85 -4.93 19.07
N SER A 35 6.01 -6.09 19.73
CA SER A 35 6.18 -7.38 19.07
C SER A 35 4.90 -7.84 18.38
N ASN A 36 5.03 -8.46 17.22
CA ASN A 36 3.93 -9.12 16.52
C ASN A 36 4.39 -10.48 15.97
N PRO A 37 3.72 -11.59 16.32
CA PRO A 37 4.11 -12.93 15.88
C PRO A 37 3.90 -13.19 14.39
N ASN A 38 3.05 -12.40 13.72
CA ASN A 38 2.74 -12.54 12.30
C ASN A 38 3.58 -11.59 11.42
N GLU A 39 4.55 -10.88 12.02
CA GLU A 39 5.37 -9.91 11.32
C GLU A 39 6.31 -10.57 10.31
N VAL A 40 6.28 -10.09 9.07
CA VAL A 40 7.21 -10.49 8.02
C VAL A 40 7.85 -9.23 7.45
N THR A 41 9.18 -9.17 7.49
CA THR A 41 9.95 -8.07 6.89
C THR A 41 10.64 -8.55 5.63
N LEU A 42 10.37 -7.89 4.51
CA LEU A 42 10.94 -8.21 3.20
C LEU A 42 11.69 -7.01 2.62
N LYS A 43 12.81 -7.28 1.94
CA LYS A 43 13.55 -6.27 1.19
C LYS A 43 12.83 -5.93 -0.10
N VAL A 44 12.99 -4.69 -0.53
CA VAL A 44 12.54 -4.22 -1.85
C VAL A 44 13.70 -4.38 -2.84
N ILE A 45 13.42 -4.95 -4.01
CA ILE A 45 14.43 -5.13 -5.08
C ILE A 45 14.22 -4.19 -6.26
N ASN A 46 13.03 -3.62 -6.39
CA ASN A 46 12.73 -2.63 -7.41
C ASN A 46 11.60 -1.71 -6.97
N ILE A 47 11.71 -0.44 -7.34
CA ILE A 47 10.66 0.58 -7.18
C ILE A 47 10.37 1.12 -8.58
N THR A 48 9.13 0.98 -9.02
CA THR A 48 8.64 1.56 -10.28
C THR A 48 7.61 2.63 -9.94
N MET A 49 7.90 3.87 -10.32
CA MET A 49 6.99 5.01 -10.11
C MET A 49 6.23 5.31 -11.40
N SER A 50 4.96 5.70 -11.27
CA SER A 50 4.17 6.24 -12.37
C SER A 50 4.85 7.47 -12.97
N ASN A 51 4.89 7.52 -14.30
CA ASN A 51 5.37 8.68 -15.06
C ASN A 51 4.25 9.67 -15.43
N LEU A 52 3.00 9.36 -15.05
CA LEU A 52 1.85 10.19 -15.36
C LEU A 52 1.75 11.31 -14.33
N THR A 53 1.68 12.55 -14.81
CA THR A 53 1.71 13.78 -14.01
C THR A 53 0.58 13.88 -12.98
N ALA A 54 -0.53 13.18 -13.21
CA ALA A 54 -1.68 13.13 -12.29
C ALA A 54 -1.66 11.91 -11.35
N ASN A 55 -0.86 10.86 -11.63
CA ASN A 55 -0.90 9.62 -10.87
C ASN A 55 0.33 9.50 -9.97
N ASN A 56 0.12 9.69 -8.67
CA ASN A 56 1.17 9.59 -7.66
C ASN A 56 1.34 8.15 -7.13
N VAL A 57 1.43 7.16 -8.02
CA VAL A 57 1.48 5.73 -7.65
C VAL A 57 2.88 5.14 -7.85
N ALA A 58 3.32 4.33 -6.91
CA ALA A 58 4.53 3.50 -7.00
C ALA A 58 4.20 2.03 -6.74
N ILE A 59 4.92 1.16 -7.44
CA ILE A 59 4.88 -0.29 -7.28
C ILE A 59 6.25 -0.77 -6.81
N LEU A 60 6.26 -1.46 -5.68
CA LEU A 60 7.43 -2.04 -5.05
C LEU A 60 7.44 -3.54 -5.31
N ARG A 61 8.53 -4.06 -5.88
CA ARG A 61 8.75 -5.50 -6.02
C ARG A 61 9.56 -6.03 -4.84
N LEU A 62 9.05 -7.06 -4.19
CA LEU A 62 9.68 -7.69 -3.03
C LEU A 62 10.75 -8.70 -3.45
N ALA A 63 11.75 -8.91 -2.60
CA ALA A 63 12.83 -9.88 -2.85
C ALA A 63 12.34 -11.34 -2.90
N SER A 64 11.23 -11.64 -2.24
CA SER A 64 10.57 -12.94 -2.21
C SER A 64 9.08 -12.77 -1.95
N GLN A 65 8.30 -13.80 -2.26
CA GLN A 65 6.89 -13.86 -1.86
C GLN A 65 6.80 -14.19 -0.36
N PRO A 66 5.98 -13.48 0.43
CA PRO A 66 5.67 -13.86 1.80
C PRO A 66 4.74 -15.09 1.80
N THR A 67 4.79 -15.87 2.87
CA THR A 67 3.77 -16.90 3.09
C THR A 67 2.43 -16.23 3.39
N LEU A 68 1.43 -16.52 2.56
CA LEU A 68 0.07 -16.04 2.77
C LEU A 68 -0.52 -16.63 4.05
N SER A 69 -1.28 -15.81 4.78
CA SER A 69 -1.93 -16.17 6.05
C SER A 69 -3.14 -15.27 6.29
N ASP A 70 -3.90 -15.49 7.37
CA ASP A 70 -5.00 -14.61 7.75
C ASP A 70 -4.59 -13.14 7.98
N TYR A 71 -3.28 -12.87 8.13
CA TYR A 71 -2.72 -11.54 8.38
C TYR A 71 -1.99 -10.93 7.17
N ILE A 72 -1.72 -11.73 6.13
CA ILE A 72 -0.99 -11.34 4.93
C ILE A 72 -1.71 -11.90 3.71
N GLN A 73 -2.50 -11.05 3.05
CA GLN A 73 -3.24 -11.35 1.83
C GLN A 73 -3.18 -10.16 0.86
N PRO A 74 -3.17 -10.38 -0.46
CA PRO A 74 -3.33 -9.30 -1.44
C PRO A 74 -4.78 -8.80 -1.44
N ILE A 75 -4.95 -7.51 -1.75
CA ILE A 75 -6.26 -6.92 -2.04
C ILE A 75 -6.51 -6.92 -3.55
N CYS A 76 -7.78 -7.02 -3.96
CA CYS A 76 -8.18 -6.83 -5.35
C CYS A 76 -7.98 -5.37 -5.77
N VAL A 77 -7.48 -5.17 -6.99
CA VAL A 77 -7.32 -3.85 -7.61
C VAL A 77 -8.26 -3.77 -8.80
N ASP A 78 -9.11 -2.75 -8.82
CA ASP A 78 -9.98 -2.47 -9.97
C ASP A 78 -9.14 -2.08 -11.20
N GLN A 79 -9.53 -2.57 -12.37
CA GLN A 79 -8.81 -2.34 -13.62
C GLN A 79 -9.30 -1.08 -14.37
N GLY A 80 -9.95 -0.15 -13.66
CA GLY A 80 -10.48 1.10 -14.22
C GLY A 80 -11.86 0.97 -14.84
N SER A 81 -12.57 -0.13 -14.58
CA SER A 81 -13.95 -0.34 -15.04
C SER A 81 -15.01 0.06 -14.02
N SER A 82 -14.61 0.28 -12.76
CA SER A 82 -15.55 0.55 -11.68
C SER A 82 -15.65 2.06 -11.40
N THR A 83 -16.87 2.53 -11.22
CA THR A 83 -17.17 3.88 -10.72
C THR A 83 -17.95 3.77 -9.43
N PHE A 84 -17.56 4.52 -8.40
CA PHE A 84 -18.27 4.55 -7.12
C PHE A 84 -19.23 5.74 -7.10
N SER A 85 -20.47 5.50 -6.69
CA SER A 85 -21.46 6.57 -6.51
C SER A 85 -21.05 7.50 -5.38
N ILE A 86 -21.42 8.78 -5.49
CA ILE A 86 -21.27 9.74 -4.38
C ILE A 86 -21.98 9.18 -3.14
N GLY A 87 -21.30 9.26 -1.99
CA GLY A 87 -21.81 8.71 -0.73
C GLY A 87 -21.50 7.23 -0.52
N THR A 88 -20.75 6.58 -1.43
CA THR A 88 -20.22 5.24 -1.18
C THR A 88 -19.28 5.28 0.04
N GLN A 89 -19.57 4.44 1.03
CA GLN A 89 -18.73 4.29 2.21
C GLN A 89 -17.42 3.57 1.83
N CYS A 90 -16.31 4.13 2.27
CA CYS A 90 -14.97 3.63 2.00
C CYS A 90 -14.13 3.64 3.28
N TRP A 91 -13.21 2.69 3.39
CA TRP A 91 -12.34 2.58 4.57
C TRP A 91 -10.90 2.89 4.22
N VAL A 92 -10.25 3.69 5.07
CA VAL A 92 -8.81 3.95 5.00
C VAL A 92 -8.19 3.54 6.33
N ALA A 93 -7.19 2.68 6.25
CA ALA A 93 -6.44 2.20 7.41
C ALA A 93 -4.95 2.57 7.26
N GLY A 94 -4.33 3.03 8.33
CA GLY A 94 -2.91 3.37 8.38
C GLY A 94 -2.51 3.97 9.72
N TRP A 95 -1.24 3.91 10.10
CA TRP A 95 -0.75 4.42 11.39
C TRP A 95 -0.31 5.90 11.30
N GLY A 96 -1.16 6.74 10.72
CA GLY A 96 -0.90 8.18 10.58
C GLY A 96 -0.74 8.89 11.93
N ARG A 97 -0.36 10.18 11.88
CA ARG A 97 -0.14 11.03 13.07
C ARG A 97 -1.38 11.09 13.99
N ASP A 98 -2.56 10.96 13.41
CA ASP A 98 -3.82 10.77 14.11
C ASP A 98 -4.18 9.28 14.01
N GLN A 99 -4.47 8.67 15.16
CA GLN A 99 -4.56 7.21 15.36
C GLN A 99 -5.38 6.52 14.25
N GLY A 100 -4.83 5.42 13.71
CA GLY A 100 -5.33 4.77 12.51
C GLY A 100 -6.75 4.21 12.56
N GLY A 101 -7.44 4.33 11.42
CA GLY A 101 -8.79 3.80 11.17
C GLY A 101 -9.82 4.93 11.04
N GLY A 102 -9.89 5.54 9.86
CA GLY A 102 -10.89 6.56 9.53
C GLY A 102 -11.91 6.04 8.54
N GLU A 103 -13.19 6.24 8.82
CA GLU A 103 -14.23 6.15 7.80
C GLU A 103 -14.11 7.36 6.89
N SER A 104 -14.05 7.13 5.58
CA SER A 104 -13.92 8.19 4.58
C SER A 104 -15.06 8.06 3.59
N VAL A 105 -15.60 9.20 3.16
CA VAL A 105 -16.59 9.21 2.08
C VAL A 105 -15.81 9.28 0.78
N CYS A 106 -16.01 8.29 -0.10
CA CYS A 106 -15.53 8.38 -1.47
C CYS A 106 -16.30 9.49 -2.18
N ASN A 107 -15.68 10.67 -2.32
CA ASN A 107 -16.20 11.75 -3.13
C ASN A 107 -15.62 11.62 -4.54
N THR A 108 -16.48 11.52 -5.55
CA THR A 108 -16.04 11.65 -6.95
C THR A 108 -15.65 13.10 -7.18
N GLY A 109 -14.38 13.42 -6.92
CA GLY A 109 -13.74 14.57 -7.51
C GLY A 109 -13.50 14.25 -8.97
N THR A 110 -14.13 15.01 -9.87
CA THR A 110 -13.54 15.24 -11.19
C THR A 110 -12.15 15.83 -10.95
N ASP A 111 -11.11 15.05 -11.21
CA ASP A 111 -9.83 15.63 -11.67
C ASP A 111 -10.07 16.42 -12.97
#